data_AF-A0A258BDU4-F1
#
_entry.id   AF-A0A258BDU4-F1
#
_cell.length_a   1.000
_cell.length_b   1.000
_cell.length_c   1.000
_cell.angle_alpha   90.00
_cell.angle_beta   90.00
_cell.angle_gamma   90.00
#
_symmetry.space_group_name_H-M   'P 1'
#
loop_
_entity.id
_entity.type
_entity.pdbx_description
1 polymer ?
#
loop_
_entity_poly.entity_id
_entity_poly.type
_entity_poly.pdbx_seq_one_letter_code
_entity_poly.pdbx_strand_id
1 'polypeptide(L)'
;AREITLKCDTVTTVGKDQTTRGSFYLSLIPSETFPDTAADFKVMSIDPDHTSIIRDTLCFSFRCNAAVSPAYYELVDQTQKKGGYLKVSLNRTTGAFYGQKRWAEDKRFGLGSTETLSETGTCRPQSAGGPALF
;
A
#
# COMPACT_ATOMS: atom_id res chain seq x y z
N ALA A 1 13.19 -6.84 15.54
CA ALA A 1 13.25 -7.06 14.09
C ALA A 1 13.76 -5.80 13.40
N ARG A 2 14.54 -5.93 12.31
CA ARG A 2 15.07 -4.75 11.61
C ARG A 2 13.98 -4.14 10.71
N GLU A 3 13.71 -2.87 10.92
CA GLU A 3 12.83 -2.06 10.05
C GLU A 3 13.46 -1.91 8.65
N ILE A 4 12.65 -2.10 7.61
CA ILE A 4 13.04 -1.99 6.21
C ILE A 4 12.27 -0.84 5.58
N THR A 5 12.97 0.23 5.22
CA THR A 5 12.38 1.32 4.43
C THR A 5 12.39 0.95 2.95
N LEU A 6 11.24 1.06 2.30
CA LEU A 6 11.02 0.79 0.89
C LEU A 6 10.61 2.10 0.21
N LYS A 7 11.18 2.39 -0.97
CA LYS A 7 10.62 3.35 -1.92
C LYS A 7 9.83 2.57 -2.95
N CYS A 8 8.58 2.95 -3.16
CA CYS A 8 7.67 2.33 -4.11
C CYS A 8 7.36 3.33 -5.21
N ASP A 9 7.68 2.98 -6.45
CA ASP A 9 7.30 3.74 -7.65
C ASP A 9 6.10 3.03 -8.28
N THR A 10 4.95 3.70 -8.36
CA THR A 10 3.68 3.07 -8.72
C THR A 10 2.84 3.91 -9.69
N VAL A 11 1.90 3.22 -10.32
CA VAL A 11 0.88 3.78 -11.20
C VAL A 11 -0.48 3.38 -10.67
N THR A 12 -1.30 4.36 -10.31
CA THR A 12 -2.71 4.16 -9.96
C THR A 12 -3.57 4.32 -11.19
N THR A 13 -4.52 3.41 -11.39
CA THR A 13 -5.54 3.42 -12.45
C THR A 13 -6.92 3.42 -11.81
N VAL A 14 -7.73 4.43 -12.12
CA VAL A 14 -9.16 4.52 -11.73
C VAL A 14 -9.99 4.22 -12.98
N GLY A 15 -10.76 3.14 -12.96
CA GLY A 15 -11.59 2.77 -14.11
C GLY A 15 -10.76 2.54 -15.38
N LYS A 16 -11.14 3.17 -16.50
CA LYS A 16 -10.45 3.01 -17.81
C LYS A 16 -9.48 4.15 -18.16
N ASP A 17 -9.61 5.32 -17.56
CA ASP A 17 -9.10 6.56 -18.19
C ASP A 17 -8.18 7.39 -17.30
N GLN A 18 -8.22 7.23 -15.98
CA GLN A 18 -7.39 8.05 -15.09
C GLN A 18 -6.20 7.28 -14.58
N THR A 19 -5.01 7.72 -14.97
CA THR A 19 -3.75 7.20 -14.43
C THR A 19 -2.96 8.29 -13.73
N THR A 20 -2.48 8.00 -12.53
CA THR A 20 -1.51 8.85 -11.82
C THR A 20 -0.25 8.03 -11.56
N ARG A 21 0.91 8.67 -11.71
CA ARG A 21 2.21 8.06 -11.44
C ARG A 21 2.88 8.83 -10.33
N GLY A 22 3.53 8.11 -9.43
CA GLY A 22 4.32 8.73 -8.39
C GLY A 22 4.96 7.71 -7.49
N SER A 23 5.50 8.22 -6.40
CA SER A 23 6.27 7.44 -5.45
C SER A 23 5.69 7.57 -4.05
N PHE A 24 5.96 6.56 -3.23
CA PHE A 24 5.77 6.64 -1.79
C PHE A 24 6.83 5.85 -1.05
N TYR A 25 6.96 6.14 0.24
CA TYR A 25 7.89 5.47 1.13
C TYR A 25 7.10 4.69 2.18
N LEU A 26 7.42 3.41 2.31
CA LEU A 26 6.80 2.48 3.24
C LEU A 26 7.88 1.91 4.15
N SER A 27 7.63 1.94 5.45
CA SER A 27 8.37 1.16 6.43
C SER A 27 7.67 -0.19 6.63
N LEU A 28 8.43 -1.27 6.43
CA LEU A 28 8.04 -2.64 6.67
C LEU A 28 8.78 -3.16 7.91
N ILE A 29 8.03 -3.64 8.88
CA ILE A 29 8.54 -4.07 10.18
C ILE A 29 8.06 -5.51 10.43
N PRO A 30 8.87 -6.54 10.12
CA PRO A 30 8.51 -7.92 10.42
C PRO A 30 8.30 -8.14 11.93
N SER A 31 7.41 -9.05 12.32
CA SER A 31 7.23 -9.44 13.72
C SER A 31 8.51 -10.03 14.29
N GLU A 32 8.83 -9.69 15.55
CA GLU A 32 9.99 -10.27 16.24
C GLU A 32 9.78 -11.74 16.60
N THR A 33 8.53 -12.10 16.91
CA THR A 33 8.16 -13.44 17.36
C THR A 33 7.77 -14.35 16.20
N PHE A 34 7.10 -13.81 15.18
CA PHE A 34 6.61 -14.57 14.03
C PHE A 34 6.88 -13.86 12.70
N PRO A 35 8.16 -13.69 12.32
CA PRO A 35 8.56 -12.88 11.15
C PRO A 35 8.01 -13.40 9.82
N ASP A 36 7.67 -14.69 9.74
CA ASP A 36 7.12 -15.32 8.53
C ASP A 36 5.59 -15.34 8.48
N THR A 37 4.90 -14.85 9.50
CA THR A 37 3.42 -14.81 9.53
C THR A 37 2.85 -13.42 9.74
N ALA A 38 3.58 -12.50 10.38
CA ALA A 38 3.12 -11.16 10.67
C ALA A 38 4.21 -10.11 10.43
N ALA A 39 3.78 -8.97 9.90
CA ALA A 39 4.57 -7.76 9.79
C ALA A 39 3.67 -6.54 9.99
N ASP A 40 4.27 -5.38 10.19
CA ASP A 40 3.56 -4.11 10.19
C ASP A 40 4.03 -3.23 9.03
N PHE A 41 3.08 -2.53 8.43
CA PHE A 41 3.33 -1.45 7.49
C PHE A 41 3.10 -0.10 8.15
N LYS A 42 4.00 0.84 7.86
CA LYS A 42 3.83 2.26 8.18
C LYS A 42 4.18 3.09 6.95
N VAL A 43 3.25 3.92 6.50
CA VAL A 43 3.51 4.85 5.41
C VAL A 43 4.28 6.04 5.96
N MET A 44 5.39 6.37 5.30
CA MET A 44 6.30 7.43 5.74
C MET A 44 6.03 8.73 5.00
N SER A 45 5.85 8.66 3.68
CA SER A 45 5.53 9.79 2.82
C SER A 45 4.96 9.31 1.48
N ILE A 46 4.21 10.17 0.81
CA ILE A 46 3.70 9.93 -0.54
C ILE A 46 3.85 11.24 -1.31
N ASP A 47 4.27 11.15 -2.58
CA ASP A 47 4.33 12.29 -3.48
C ASP A 47 2.97 13.02 -3.50
N PRO A 48 2.91 14.35 -3.27
CA PRO A 48 1.65 15.08 -3.06
C PRO A 48 0.65 14.92 -4.21
N ASP A 49 1.15 14.85 -5.44
CA ASP A 49 0.35 14.72 -6.66
C ASP A 49 -0.04 13.26 -7.00
N HIS A 50 0.47 12.29 -6.23
CA HIS A 50 0.21 10.87 -6.47
C HIS A 50 -1.04 10.39 -5.74
N THR A 51 -2.06 9.98 -6.50
CA THR A 51 -3.31 9.40 -5.96
C THR A 51 -3.09 7.93 -5.60
N SER A 52 -2.19 7.66 -4.66
CA SER A 52 -1.91 6.30 -4.20
C SER A 52 -3.04 5.74 -3.33
N ILE A 53 -3.37 4.47 -3.54
CA ILE A 53 -4.30 3.68 -2.72
C ILE A 53 -3.86 3.64 -1.26
N ILE A 54 -2.55 3.70 -0.99
CA ILE A 54 -2.04 3.65 0.38
C ILE A 54 -2.41 4.92 1.19
N ARG A 55 -2.81 6.03 0.53
CA ARG A 55 -3.38 7.22 1.20
C ARG A 55 -4.67 6.94 1.95
N ASP A 56 -5.45 6.00 1.43
CA ASP A 56 -6.74 5.64 2.01
C ASP A 56 -6.58 4.72 3.22
N THR A 57 -5.36 4.25 3.49
CA THR A 57 -5.06 3.51 4.69
C THR A 57 -4.83 4.45 5.86
N LEU A 58 -5.18 4.01 7.07
CA LEU A 58 -4.77 4.69 8.30
C LEU A 58 -3.27 4.51 8.62
N CYS A 59 -2.51 3.85 7.73
CA CYS A 59 -1.13 3.45 7.98
C CYS A 59 -0.13 4.61 7.97
N PHE A 60 -0.57 5.83 7.63
CA PHE A 60 0.17 7.06 7.88
C PHE A 60 0.23 7.41 9.37
N SER A 61 -0.90 7.27 10.06
CA SER A 61 -1.05 7.65 11.46
C SER A 61 -0.71 6.50 12.41
N PHE A 62 -0.87 5.26 11.96
CA PHE A 62 -0.68 4.06 12.77
C PHE A 62 0.11 2.98 12.03
N ARG A 63 0.61 1.98 12.76
CA ARG A 63 1.12 0.75 12.16
C ARG A 63 -0.06 -0.14 11.78
N CYS A 64 -0.11 -0.56 10.52
CA CYS A 64 -1.12 -1.49 10.06
C CYS A 64 -0.54 -2.89 10.00
N ASN A 65 -1.25 -3.83 10.62
CA ASN A 65 -0.84 -5.23 10.54
C ASN A 65 -1.00 -5.76 9.12
N ALA A 66 0.01 -6.50 8.68
CA ALA A 66 0.07 -7.21 7.42
C ALA A 66 0.33 -8.70 7.70
N ALA A 67 -0.46 -9.55 7.05
CA ALA A 67 -0.22 -10.99 7.02
C ALA A 67 0.99 -11.27 6.13
N VAL A 68 1.82 -12.22 6.53
CA VAL A 68 2.97 -12.67 5.75
C VAL A 68 2.69 -14.06 5.22
N SER A 69 2.89 -14.22 3.92
CA SER A 69 2.90 -15.51 3.24
C SER A 69 4.31 -15.77 2.68
N PRO A 70 4.60 -16.97 2.17
CA PRO A 70 5.90 -17.27 1.56
C PRO A 70 6.28 -16.30 0.43
N ALA A 71 5.30 -15.76 -0.30
CA ALA A 71 5.54 -14.92 -1.47
C ALA A 71 5.18 -13.43 -1.28
N TYR A 72 4.30 -13.10 -0.35
CA TYR A 72 3.74 -11.74 -0.22
C TYR A 72 3.62 -11.28 1.22
N TYR A 73 3.86 -9.99 1.45
CA TYR A 73 3.23 -9.25 2.54
C TYR A 73 1.86 -8.77 2.08
N GLU A 74 0.81 -9.02 2.83
CA GLU A 74 -0.57 -8.64 2.49
C GLU A 74 -1.20 -7.81 3.59
N LEU A 75 -1.61 -6.60 3.26
CA LEU A 75 -2.50 -5.79 4.09
C LEU A 75 -3.90 -5.89 3.52
N VAL A 76 -4.84 -6.34 4.34
CA VAL A 76 -6.25 -6.43 3.97
C VAL A 76 -7.04 -5.66 5.02
N ASP A 77 -7.54 -4.50 4.64
CA ASP A 77 -8.47 -3.76 5.49
C ASP A 77 -9.90 -4.15 5.10
N GLN A 78 -10.51 -4.97 5.97
CA GLN A 78 -11.89 -5.45 5.83
C GLN A 78 -12.92 -4.54 6.50
N THR A 79 -12.50 -3.39 7.05
CA THR A 79 -13.43 -2.51 7.80
C THR A 79 -14.39 -1.71 6.91
N GLN A 80 -14.27 -1.79 5.58
CA GLN A 80 -15.23 -1.18 4.67
C GLN A 80 -16.58 -1.93 4.71
N LYS A 81 -17.52 -1.40 5.51
CA LYS A 81 -18.90 -1.89 5.58
C LYS A 81 -19.55 -1.94 4.19
N LYS A 82 -20.38 -2.96 3.95
CA LYS A 82 -21.20 -3.17 2.72
C LYS A 82 -20.43 -3.49 1.42
N GLY A 83 -19.43 -4.37 1.48
CA GLY A 83 -18.84 -5.00 0.28
C GLY A 83 -17.71 -4.22 -0.39
N GLY A 84 -17.27 -3.11 0.21
CA GLY A 84 -16.00 -2.47 -0.11
C GLY A 84 -14.84 -3.25 0.49
N TYR A 85 -13.66 -3.11 -0.10
CA TYR A 85 -12.43 -3.69 0.44
C TYR A 85 -11.21 -2.90 -0.01
N LEU A 86 -10.15 -3.03 0.77
CA LEU A 86 -8.82 -2.55 0.45
C LEU A 86 -7.85 -3.70 0.62
N LYS A 87 -7.18 -4.07 -0.47
CA LYS A 87 -6.13 -5.09 -0.48
C LYS A 87 -4.85 -4.47 -1.01
N VAL A 88 -3.75 -4.67 -0.29
CA VAL A 88 -2.41 -4.32 -0.71
C VAL A 88 -1.55 -5.57 -0.58
N SER A 89 -0.81 -5.91 -1.63
CA SER A 89 0.17 -6.97 -1.63
C SER A 89 1.52 -6.46 -2.12
N LEU A 90 2.57 -6.94 -1.45
CA LEU A 90 3.96 -6.66 -1.78
C LEU A 90 4.70 -7.98 -1.92
N ASN A 91 5.19 -8.27 -3.13
CA ASN A 91 5.95 -9.47 -3.40
C ASN A 91 7.32 -9.42 -2.69
N ARG A 92 7.61 -10.43 -1.88
CA ARG A 92 8.83 -10.54 -1.06
C ARG A 92 10.11 -10.71 -1.89
N THR A 93 9.99 -11.27 -3.09
CA THR A 93 11.12 -11.63 -3.94
C THR A 93 11.40 -10.55 -4.99
N THR A 94 10.36 -10.02 -5.61
CA THR A 94 10.50 -9.07 -6.74
C THR A 94 10.30 -7.62 -6.32
N GLY A 95 9.72 -7.38 -5.14
CA GLY A 95 9.28 -6.04 -4.73
C GLY A 95 8.05 -5.55 -5.50
N ALA A 96 7.39 -6.38 -6.32
CA ALA A 96 6.19 -5.99 -7.04
C ALA A 96 5.09 -5.56 -6.06
N PHE A 97 4.55 -4.37 -6.27
CA PHE A 97 3.47 -3.79 -5.49
C PHE A 97 2.16 -3.93 -6.26
N TYR A 98 1.11 -4.33 -5.56
CA TYR A 98 -0.25 -4.34 -6.07
C TYR A 98 -1.20 -3.84 -4.98
N GLY A 99 -1.99 -2.82 -5.29
CA GLY A 99 -3.06 -2.31 -4.47
C GLY A 99 -4.38 -2.40 -5.23
N GLN A 100 -5.45 -2.73 -4.52
CA GLN A 100 -6.80 -2.70 -5.04
C GLN A 100 -7.74 -2.17 -3.99
N LYS A 101 -8.51 -1.16 -4.37
CA LYS A 101 -9.60 -0.63 -3.55
C LYS A 101 -10.90 -0.72 -4.33
N ARG A 102 -11.92 -1.23 -3.65
CA ARG A 102 -13.30 -1.19 -4.11
C ARG A 102 -14.11 -0.45 -3.06
N TRP A 103 -14.83 0.58 -3.48
CA TRP A 103 -15.75 1.29 -2.60
C TRP A 103 -17.08 0.56 -2.49
N ALA A 104 -17.66 0.53 -1.29
CA ALA A 104 -19.07 0.23 -1.11
C ALA A 104 -19.87 1.48 -1.50
N GLU A 105 -20.69 1.39 -2.56
CA GLU A 105 -21.63 2.44 -3.05
C GLU A 105 -21.35 3.86 -2.51
N ASP A 106 -20.24 4.48 -2.93
CA ASP A 106 -19.89 5.83 -2.46
C ASP A 106 -20.19 6.87 -3.55
N LYS A 107 -21.30 7.59 -3.36
CA LYS A 107 -21.74 8.67 -4.26
C LYS A 107 -20.79 9.89 -4.26
N ARG A 108 -19.81 9.97 -3.36
CA ARG A 108 -18.92 11.15 -3.21
C ARG A 108 -18.02 11.42 -4.42
N PHE A 109 -17.68 10.40 -5.19
CA PHE A 109 -16.84 10.56 -6.39
C PHE A 109 -17.65 10.56 -7.70
N GLY A 110 -18.98 10.45 -7.64
CA GLY A 110 -19.81 10.33 -8.85
C GLY A 110 -19.59 9.03 -9.63
N LEU A 111 -18.82 8.09 -9.08
CA LEU A 111 -18.49 6.82 -9.69
C LEU A 111 -19.60 5.81 -9.42
N GLY A 112 -20.02 5.08 -10.45
CA GLY A 112 -21.00 4.00 -10.33
C GLY A 112 -20.53 2.90 -9.38
N SER A 113 -21.46 2.09 -8.88
CA SER A 113 -21.28 1.04 -7.85
C SER A 113 -20.33 -0.13 -8.21
N THR A 114 -19.46 0.02 -9.20
CA THR A 114 -18.56 -1.01 -9.75
C THR A 114 -17.13 -0.53 -10.00
N GLU A 115 -16.80 0.73 -9.77
CA GLU A 115 -15.45 1.20 -10.05
C GLU A 115 -14.41 0.69 -9.06
N THR A 116 -13.30 0.22 -9.61
CA THR A 116 -12.17 -0.32 -8.88
C THR A 116 -10.98 0.60 -9.11
N LEU A 117 -10.33 0.98 -8.01
CA LEU A 117 -9.02 1.60 -8.04
C LEU A 117 -7.98 0.49 -7.98
N SER A 118 -7.06 0.49 -8.92
CA SER A 118 -5.92 -0.43 -8.90
C SER A 118 -4.63 0.37 -8.90
N GLU A 119 -3.62 -0.10 -8.18
CA GLU A 119 -2.30 0.52 -8.16
C GLU A 119 -1.26 -0.57 -8.32
N THR A 120 -0.32 -0.37 -9.23
CA THR A 120 0.73 -1.36 -9.53
C THR A 120 2.07 -0.69 -9.61
N GLY A 121 3.13 -1.39 -9.24
CA GLY A 121 4.47 -0.86 -9.38
C GLY A 121 5.53 -1.71 -8.72
N THR A 122 6.60 -1.07 -8.26
CA THR A 122 7.74 -1.78 -7.66
C THR A 122 8.29 -1.02 -6.47
N CYS A 123 8.46 -1.74 -5.37
CA CYS A 123 9.10 -1.28 -4.15
C CYS A 123 10.53 -1.81 -4.06
N ARG A 124 11.45 -0.95 -3.64
CA ARG A 124 12.87 -1.30 -3.44
C ARG A 124 13.36 -0.85 -2.08
N PRO A 125 14.13 -1.67 -1.36
CA PRO A 125 14.82 -1.25 -0.15
C PRO A 125 15.63 0.01 -0.39
N GLN A 126 15.43 1.00 0.46
CA GLN A 126 16.34 2.12 0.55
C GLN A 126 17.55 1.64 1.35
N SER A 127 18.74 1.77 0.75
CA SER A 127 20.00 1.62 1.47
C SER A 127 19.94 2.50 2.73
N ALA A 128 20.51 2.04 3.85
CA ALA A 128 20.53 2.76 5.13
C ALA A 128 21.37 4.08 5.11
N GLY A 129 21.48 4.75 3.97
CA GLY A 129 22.24 5.98 3.73
C GLY A 129 21.66 6.89 2.63
N GLY A 130 20.35 6.86 2.38
CA GLY A 130 19.64 7.85 1.55
C GLY A 130 19.03 8.97 2.41
N PRO A 131 18.96 10.21 1.92
CA PRO A 131 19.28 11.41 2.70
C PRO A 131 18.33 11.64 3.87
N ALA A 132 18.93 12.12 4.97
CA ALA A 132 18.19 12.81 6.02
C ALA A 132 17.35 13.91 5.38
N LEU A 133 16.03 13.81 5.56
CA LEU A 133 15.09 14.89 5.26
C LEU A 133 15.52 16.10 6.11
N PHE A 134 16.03 17.14 5.44
CA PHE A 134 15.97 18.52 5.91
C PHE A 134 14.75 19.18 5.26
#